data_AF-A0AA90B030-F1
#
_entry.id   AF-A0AA90B030-F1
#
_cell.length_a   1.000
_cell.length_b   1.000
_cell.length_c   1.000
_cell.angle_alpha   90.00
_cell.angle_beta   90.00
_cell.angle_gamma   90.00
#
_symmetry.space_group_name_H-M   'P 1'
#
loop_
_entity.id
_entity.type
_entity.pdbx_description
1 polymer ?
#
loop_
_entity_poly.entity_id
_entity_poly.type
_entity_poly.pdbx_seq_one_letter_code
_entity_poly.pdbx_strand_id
1 'polypeptide(L)'
;MRIFIKEFMECLKGAKPETRFFFELLVARAACGDGDDEGYGIEALTQQFRLSQKLVSDALADLVRLGMMVQQSLMRVGKGRPAIRYVFSPAVIHALKASGPAYEIHVSLLERIFSDAKIEVEVPGLQSRTVKERVKITKTGKPAPPGACKRLSACNRLLFATLLARADQCGVVSGLGGPELRKLTGFDSASLKHRLRRLMDLGLIRRYVPGISSSIFAKSKISSTYFLNLNHPSFGLQGKYAVTVHQAWIPEDKAFTHVGWLRADVLDYARGARHPDSVTPISVARFLVGQRPRVYAVLQIILYRYASFLLSHHWRALLPGAYMLDDRLYEMIKLDFRKPVLKLIGENATAEQAKLDAEWVEIIEHFYTLTHEIAHEFRSRFGQATFLQFESAQMSVLPVADDLGYKVIAMVLRSTSSGAEGFVWLDESSQGVVTRRAETLESEVDLRNRYDFGLLTRPKRCPSKV
;
A
#
# COMPACT_ATOMS: atom_id res chain seq x y z
N MET A 1 0.52 -6.81 12.67
CA MET A 1 0.32 -7.79 11.60
C MET A 1 1.64 -8.28 11.01
N ARG A 2 1.81 -9.60 10.89
CA ARG A 2 3.11 -10.27 10.69
C ARG A 2 3.04 -11.20 9.46
N ILE A 3 4.07 -11.18 8.63
CA ILE A 3 4.45 -12.38 7.85
C ILE A 3 5.29 -13.27 8.77
N PHE A 4 5.21 -14.58 8.61
CA PHE A 4 5.96 -15.52 9.47
C PHE A 4 7.46 -15.29 9.39
N ILE A 5 7.97 -14.90 8.22
CA ILE A 5 9.38 -14.48 8.04
C ILE A 5 9.84 -13.50 9.13
N LYS A 6 8.97 -12.60 9.62
CA LYS A 6 9.34 -11.62 10.66
C LYS A 6 9.77 -12.30 11.96
N GLU A 7 9.17 -13.42 12.30
CA GLU A 7 9.42 -14.16 13.55
C GLU A 7 10.69 -15.00 13.44
N PHE A 8 11.01 -15.44 12.22
CA PHE A 8 12.19 -16.24 11.90
C PHE A 8 13.34 -15.42 11.31
N MET A 9 13.33 -14.09 11.47
CA MET A 9 14.26 -13.18 10.78
C MET A 9 15.72 -13.48 11.02
N GLU A 10 16.09 -13.77 12.27
CA GLU A 10 17.49 -14.05 12.62
C GLU A 10 17.95 -15.41 12.06
N CYS A 11 17.07 -16.41 12.08
CA CYS A 11 17.34 -17.73 11.53
C CYS A 11 17.36 -17.72 9.98
N LEU A 12 16.60 -16.82 9.33
CA LEU A 12 16.60 -16.62 7.87
C LEU A 12 17.65 -15.61 7.39
N LYS A 13 18.58 -15.20 8.24
CA LYS A 13 19.66 -14.28 7.87
C LYS A 13 20.56 -14.92 6.81
N GLY A 14 20.77 -14.20 5.71
CA GLY A 14 21.52 -14.73 4.55
C GLY A 14 20.73 -15.66 3.62
N ALA A 15 19.48 -16.00 3.95
CA ALA A 15 18.61 -16.74 3.03
C ALA A 15 18.27 -15.90 1.80
N LYS A 16 18.30 -16.51 0.61
CA LYS A 16 17.88 -15.88 -0.64
C LYS A 16 16.39 -15.55 -0.62
N PRO A 17 15.94 -14.55 -1.41
CA PRO A 17 14.52 -14.20 -1.49
C PRO A 17 13.62 -15.37 -1.88
N GLU A 18 14.06 -16.23 -2.80
CA GLU A 18 13.32 -17.42 -3.21
C GLU A 18 13.14 -18.41 -2.06
N THR A 19 14.18 -18.61 -1.24
CA THR A 19 14.14 -19.45 -0.03
C THR A 19 13.17 -18.89 1.00
N ARG A 20 13.16 -17.56 1.20
CA ARG A 20 12.23 -16.89 2.11
C ARG A 20 10.78 -17.02 1.64
N PHE A 21 10.53 -16.84 0.35
CA PHE A 21 9.21 -17.06 -0.23
C PHE A 21 8.73 -18.50 -0.02
N PHE A 22 9.60 -19.47 -0.28
CA PHE A 22 9.28 -20.87 -0.12
C PHE A 22 9.03 -21.25 1.35
N PHE A 23 9.80 -20.67 2.29
CA PHE A 23 9.55 -20.83 3.72
C PHE A 23 8.19 -20.29 4.13
N GLU A 24 7.84 -19.06 3.71
CA GLU A 24 6.53 -18.47 4.02
C GLU A 24 5.38 -19.33 3.47
N LEU A 25 5.54 -19.92 2.27
CA LEU A 25 4.57 -20.85 1.69
C LEU A 25 4.34 -22.09 2.55
N LEU A 26 5.42 -22.73 3.00
CA LEU A 26 5.33 -23.94 3.82
C LEU A 26 4.71 -23.64 5.18
N VAL A 27 5.15 -22.56 5.82
CA VAL A 27 4.66 -22.16 7.13
C VAL A 27 3.19 -21.76 7.09
N ALA A 28 2.77 -20.98 6.08
CA ALA A 28 1.37 -20.60 5.91
C ALA A 28 0.47 -21.84 5.81
N ARG A 29 0.94 -22.91 5.15
CA ARG A 29 0.20 -24.18 5.07
C ARG A 29 0.19 -24.98 6.37
N ALA A 30 1.33 -25.12 7.02
CA ALA A 30 1.42 -25.82 8.29
C ALA A 30 0.51 -25.17 9.35
N ALA A 31 0.41 -23.83 9.34
CA ALA A 31 -0.51 -23.09 10.19
C ALA A 31 -2.00 -23.36 9.87
N CYS A 32 -2.34 -23.76 8.64
CA CYS A 32 -3.70 -24.12 8.23
C CYS A 32 -4.09 -25.58 8.52
N GLY A 33 -3.18 -26.39 9.09
CA GLY A 33 -3.46 -27.79 9.45
C GLY A 33 -3.28 -28.81 8.32
N ASP A 34 -2.72 -28.40 7.17
CA ASP A 34 -2.33 -29.30 6.08
C ASP A 34 -1.05 -30.09 6.49
N GLY A 35 -1.23 -31.15 7.26
CA GLY A 35 -0.36 -32.33 7.44
C GLY A 35 1.15 -32.13 7.49
N ASP A 36 1.70 -31.93 8.69
CA ASP A 36 3.15 -31.99 8.97
C ASP A 36 3.63 -33.42 9.29
N ASP A 37 2.71 -34.37 9.53
CA ASP A 37 3.01 -35.71 10.04
C ASP A 37 3.66 -36.64 8.99
N GLU A 38 3.41 -36.41 7.69
CA GLU A 38 3.99 -37.23 6.62
C GLU A 38 5.29 -36.65 6.04
N GLY A 39 5.62 -35.38 6.31
CA GLY A 39 6.78 -34.69 5.73
C GLY A 39 6.67 -34.38 4.23
N TYR A 40 7.50 -33.45 3.77
CA TYR A 40 7.43 -32.87 2.43
C TYR A 40 8.36 -33.57 1.43
N GLY A 41 7.83 -33.92 0.25
CA GLY A 41 8.60 -34.44 -0.90
C GLY A 41 8.78 -33.39 -2.00
N ILE A 42 9.95 -33.36 -2.66
CA ILE A 42 10.29 -32.33 -3.67
C ILE A 42 9.28 -32.32 -4.83
N GLU A 43 8.91 -33.48 -5.35
CA GLU A 43 7.98 -33.59 -6.50
C GLU A 43 6.57 -33.12 -6.12
N ALA A 44 6.08 -33.54 -4.95
CA ALA A 44 4.79 -33.11 -4.42
C ALA A 44 4.75 -31.59 -4.26
N LEU A 45 5.77 -30.99 -3.62
CA LEU A 45 5.88 -29.55 -3.44
C LEU A 45 5.97 -28.78 -4.76
N THR A 46 6.70 -29.33 -5.73
CA THR A 46 6.84 -28.74 -7.07
C THR A 46 5.50 -28.66 -7.78
N GLN A 47 4.72 -29.74 -7.74
CA GLN A 47 3.37 -29.79 -8.32
C GLN A 47 2.41 -28.88 -7.56
N GLN A 48 2.41 -28.98 -6.23
CA GLN A 48 1.49 -28.30 -5.34
C GLN A 48 1.65 -26.77 -5.37
N PHE A 49 2.89 -26.26 -5.41
CA PHE A 49 3.16 -24.82 -5.48
C PHE A 49 3.41 -24.31 -6.90
N ARG A 50 3.46 -25.20 -7.90
CA ARG A 50 3.78 -24.89 -9.31
C ARG A 50 5.05 -24.06 -9.47
N LEU A 51 6.05 -24.39 -8.65
CA LEU A 51 7.40 -23.85 -8.68
C LEU A 51 8.28 -24.77 -9.52
N SER A 52 9.46 -24.30 -9.95
CA SER A 52 10.42 -25.18 -10.61
C SER A 52 11.05 -26.12 -9.58
N GLN A 53 11.25 -27.39 -9.93
CA GLN A 53 11.93 -28.38 -9.09
C GLN A 53 13.28 -27.88 -8.56
N LYS A 54 14.04 -27.17 -9.40
CA LYS A 54 15.31 -26.55 -9.01
C LYS A 54 15.13 -25.55 -7.85
N LEU A 55 14.17 -24.63 -7.96
CA LEU A 55 13.89 -23.67 -6.89
C LEU A 55 13.50 -24.37 -5.58
N VAL A 56 12.63 -25.38 -5.65
CA VAL A 56 12.21 -26.16 -4.46
C VAL A 56 13.40 -26.88 -3.83
N SER A 57 14.21 -27.55 -4.64
CA SER A 57 15.41 -28.27 -4.16
C SER A 57 16.43 -27.31 -3.54
N ASP A 58 16.75 -26.21 -4.22
CA ASP A 58 17.71 -25.21 -3.74
C ASP A 58 17.21 -24.55 -2.43
N ALA A 59 15.91 -24.24 -2.35
CA ALA A 59 15.30 -23.65 -1.16
C ALA A 59 15.29 -24.62 0.03
N LEU A 60 14.94 -25.90 -0.18
CA LEU A 60 14.99 -26.92 0.87
C LEU A 60 16.41 -27.14 1.39
N ALA A 61 17.40 -27.22 0.49
CA ALA A 61 18.80 -27.34 0.89
C ALA A 61 19.26 -26.14 1.73
N ASP A 62 18.87 -24.92 1.33
CA ASP A 62 19.15 -23.72 2.12
C ASP A 62 18.44 -23.74 3.48
N LEU A 63 17.19 -24.20 3.57
CA LEU A 63 16.44 -24.29 4.83
C LEU A 63 17.02 -25.33 5.79
N VAL A 64 17.49 -26.47 5.26
CA VAL A 64 18.21 -27.48 6.05
C VAL A 64 19.53 -26.90 6.56
N ARG A 65 20.30 -26.21 5.71
CA ARG A 65 21.55 -25.53 6.11
C ARG A 65 21.31 -24.49 7.20
N LEU A 66 20.15 -23.83 7.20
CA LEU A 66 19.76 -22.84 8.22
C LEU A 66 19.11 -23.45 9.47
N GLY A 67 19.00 -24.77 9.56
CA GLY A 67 18.42 -25.47 10.72
C GLY A 67 16.88 -25.36 10.83
N MET A 68 16.22 -24.90 9.76
CA MET A 68 14.76 -24.74 9.72
C MET A 68 14.03 -26.04 9.40
N MET A 69 14.71 -26.93 8.68
CA MET A 69 14.17 -28.22 8.28
C MET A 69 15.19 -29.33 8.53
N VAL A 70 14.68 -30.54 8.76
CA VAL A 70 15.48 -31.75 8.92
C VAL A 70 15.17 -32.70 7.78
N GLN A 71 16.22 -33.26 7.20
CA GLN A 71 16.10 -34.30 6.18
C GLN A 71 15.92 -35.66 6.87
N GLN A 72 14.82 -36.34 6.56
CA GLN A 72 14.54 -37.69 7.02
C GLN A 72 14.69 -38.67 5.86
N SER A 73 15.48 -39.72 6.07
CA SER A 73 15.60 -40.83 5.15
C SER A 73 14.63 -41.93 5.59
N LEU A 74 13.58 -42.19 4.80
CA LEU A 74 12.75 -43.37 5.03
C LEU A 74 13.50 -44.61 4.55
N MET A 75 13.78 -45.51 5.49
CA MET A 75 14.24 -46.87 5.21
C MET A 75 13.17 -47.55 4.37
N ARG A 76 13.48 -47.84 3.10
CA ARG A 76 12.62 -48.69 2.26
C ARG A 76 12.94 -50.15 2.54
N VAL A 77 11.91 -50.95 2.77
CA VAL A 77 11.96 -52.41 2.69
C VAL A 77 12.02 -52.78 1.19
N GLY A 78 13.18 -52.67 0.52
CA GLY A 78 13.35 -53.04 -0.90
C GLY A 78 14.55 -52.43 -1.64
N LYS A 79 14.85 -52.91 -2.86
CA LYS A 79 15.95 -52.43 -3.73
C LYS A 79 15.64 -51.06 -4.36
N GLY A 80 16.42 -50.03 -4.00
CA GLY A 80 16.39 -48.69 -4.59
C GLY A 80 16.99 -47.63 -3.66
N ARG A 81 17.25 -46.41 -4.17
CA ARG A 81 17.67 -45.28 -3.31
C ARG A 81 16.56 -44.94 -2.29
N PRO A 82 16.90 -44.65 -1.02
CA PRO A 82 15.92 -44.35 0.03
C PRO A 82 15.13 -43.07 -0.30
N ALA A 83 13.85 -43.06 0.07
CA ALA A 83 12.98 -41.90 -0.15
C ALA A 83 13.32 -40.81 0.87
N ILE A 84 13.65 -39.62 0.38
CA ILE A 84 14.02 -38.46 1.20
C ILE A 84 12.76 -37.62 1.44
N ARG A 85 12.47 -37.33 2.71
CA ARG A 85 11.44 -36.37 3.13
C ARG A 85 12.06 -35.25 3.95
N TYR A 86 11.41 -34.09 3.94
CA TYR A 86 11.83 -32.93 4.72
C TYR A 86 10.73 -32.61 5.74
N VAL A 87 11.10 -32.36 6.99
CA VAL A 87 10.16 -31.94 8.04
C VAL A 87 10.65 -30.66 8.69
N PHE A 88 9.76 -29.87 9.28
CA PHE A 88 10.18 -28.72 10.08
C PHE A 88 11.01 -29.17 11.29
N SER A 89 11.98 -28.35 11.68
CA SER A 89 12.68 -28.60 12.94
C SER A 89 11.73 -28.38 14.13
N PRO A 90 11.93 -29.08 15.27
CA PRO A 90 11.06 -28.94 16.44
C PRO A 90 10.95 -27.48 16.93
N ALA A 91 12.02 -26.70 16.78
CA ALA A 91 12.04 -25.28 17.11
C ALA A 91 11.07 -24.46 16.24
N VAL A 92 10.99 -24.75 14.94
CA VAL A 92 10.04 -24.08 14.04
C VAL A 92 8.61 -24.47 14.42
N ILE A 93 8.32 -25.76 14.62
CA ILE A 93 6.98 -26.22 15.00
C ILE A 93 6.51 -25.58 16.31
N HIS A 94 7.39 -25.52 17.32
CA HIS A 94 7.09 -24.87 18.60
C HIS A 94 6.79 -23.38 18.43
N ALA A 95 7.61 -22.68 17.64
CA ALA A 95 7.38 -21.27 17.35
C ALA A 95 6.04 -21.05 16.61
N LEU A 96 5.69 -21.88 15.62
CA LEU A 96 4.43 -21.77 14.89
C LEU A 96 3.21 -21.97 15.78
N LYS A 97 3.26 -22.96 16.70
CA LYS A 97 2.18 -23.18 17.67
C LYS A 97 2.01 -22.00 18.62
N ALA A 98 3.09 -21.30 18.96
CA ALA A 98 3.05 -20.13 19.84
C ALA A 98 2.58 -18.85 19.12
N SER A 99 2.79 -18.73 17.81
CA SER A 99 2.56 -17.50 17.05
C SER A 99 1.10 -17.21 16.67
N GLY A 100 0.19 -18.19 16.77
CA GLY A 100 -1.21 -18.02 16.36
C GLY A 100 -1.39 -17.74 14.84
N PRO A 101 -2.58 -17.30 14.39
CA PRO A 101 -2.79 -16.96 12.98
C PRO A 101 -1.98 -15.71 12.59
N ALA A 102 -1.05 -15.84 11.64
CA ALA A 102 -0.19 -14.72 11.24
C ALA A 102 -0.92 -13.63 10.44
N TYR A 103 -1.95 -14.00 9.69
CA TYR A 103 -2.67 -13.12 8.78
C TYR A 103 -4.01 -12.69 9.38
N GLU A 104 -4.14 -11.41 9.74
CA GLU A 104 -5.39 -10.84 10.29
C GLU A 104 -6.18 -10.06 9.23
N ILE A 105 -5.49 -9.38 8.30
CA ILE A 105 -6.08 -8.54 7.25
C ILE A 105 -5.63 -9.09 5.89
N HIS A 106 -6.52 -9.05 4.91
CA HIS A 106 -6.32 -9.54 3.54
C HIS A 106 -6.01 -11.04 3.40
N VAL A 107 -6.47 -11.88 4.35
CA VAL A 107 -6.22 -13.34 4.37
C VAL A 107 -6.48 -13.99 3.01
N SER A 108 -7.65 -13.76 2.41
CA SER A 108 -8.00 -14.36 1.11
C SER A 108 -7.05 -13.96 -0.03
N LEU A 109 -6.48 -12.75 0.01
CA LEU A 109 -5.51 -12.31 -0.98
C LEU A 109 -4.14 -12.96 -0.73
N LEU A 110 -3.73 -13.08 0.53
CA LEU A 110 -2.49 -13.75 0.92
C LEU A 110 -2.55 -15.24 0.55
N GLU A 111 -3.63 -15.94 0.89
CA GLU A 111 -3.91 -17.30 0.44
C GLU A 111 -3.84 -17.40 -1.08
N ARG A 112 -4.44 -16.46 -1.81
CA ARG A 112 -4.37 -16.44 -3.28
C ARG A 112 -2.93 -16.28 -3.81
N ILE A 113 -2.11 -15.42 -3.18
CA ILE A 113 -0.70 -15.21 -3.55
C ILE A 113 0.13 -16.47 -3.30
N PHE A 114 -0.17 -17.16 -2.19
CA PHE A 114 0.50 -18.38 -1.75
C PHE A 114 -0.06 -19.66 -2.40
N SER A 115 -1.23 -19.58 -3.03
CA SER A 115 -1.83 -20.69 -3.75
C SER A 115 -1.19 -20.97 -5.12
N ASP A 116 -1.61 -22.09 -5.71
CA ASP A 116 -1.27 -22.52 -7.06
C ASP A 116 -1.94 -21.67 -8.17
N ALA A 117 -2.76 -20.69 -7.78
CA ALA A 117 -3.48 -19.82 -8.68
C ALA A 117 -2.54 -19.10 -9.65
N LYS A 118 -2.90 -19.14 -10.93
CA LYS A 118 -2.25 -18.35 -11.96
C LYS A 118 -2.67 -16.90 -11.77
N ILE A 119 -1.85 -16.13 -11.06
CA ILE A 119 -1.93 -14.67 -11.05
C ILE A 119 -1.37 -14.20 -12.41
N GLU A 120 -2.26 -14.15 -13.39
CA GLU A 120 -1.96 -13.67 -14.74
C GLU A 120 -2.01 -12.15 -14.76
N VAL A 121 -0.87 -11.52 -14.97
CA VAL A 121 -0.69 -10.07 -14.88
C VAL A 121 -0.12 -9.56 -16.20
N GLU A 122 -0.87 -8.67 -16.83
CA GLU A 122 -0.46 -7.96 -18.04
C GLU A 122 -0.13 -6.51 -17.71
N VAL A 123 0.73 -5.90 -18.52
CA VAL A 123 1.03 -4.48 -18.40
C VAL A 123 -0.11 -3.71 -19.07
N PRO A 124 -0.87 -2.88 -18.34
CA PRO A 124 -1.96 -2.12 -18.93
C PRO A 124 -1.46 -1.23 -20.08
N GLY A 125 -2.23 -1.17 -21.18
CA GLY A 125 -1.89 -0.37 -22.36
C GLY A 125 -0.89 -1.00 -23.32
N LEU A 126 -0.32 -2.17 -23.00
CA LEU A 126 0.51 -2.93 -23.95
C LEU A 126 -0.36 -3.98 -24.62
N GLN A 127 -0.54 -3.91 -25.95
CA GLN A 127 -1.28 -4.93 -26.70
C GLN A 127 -0.66 -6.31 -26.41
N SER A 128 -1.49 -7.28 -26.02
CA SER A 128 -1.07 -8.66 -25.82
C SER A 128 -0.53 -9.18 -27.15
N ARG A 129 0.80 -9.36 -27.26
CA ARG A 129 1.38 -9.99 -28.45
C ARG A 129 0.71 -11.35 -28.62
N THR A 130 0.18 -11.60 -29.82
CA THR A 130 -0.52 -12.84 -30.18
C THR A 130 0.24 -14.07 -29.69
N VAL A 131 -0.52 -15.03 -29.16
CA VAL A 131 -0.08 -16.28 -28.51
C VAL A 131 0.98 -17.06 -29.29
N LYS A 132 1.14 -16.83 -30.59
CA LYS A 132 2.10 -17.50 -31.47
C LYS A 132 3.58 -17.14 -31.27
N GLU A 133 3.92 -16.10 -30.49
CA GLU A 133 5.30 -15.57 -30.48
C GLU A 133 6.12 -15.79 -29.19
N ARG A 134 5.58 -16.44 -28.15
CA ARG A 134 6.35 -16.76 -26.93
C ARG A 134 6.38 -18.26 -26.70
N VAL A 135 7.37 -18.89 -27.32
CA VAL A 135 7.69 -20.31 -27.16
C VAL A 135 7.76 -20.65 -25.66
N LYS A 136 6.98 -21.64 -25.22
CA LYS A 136 6.96 -22.18 -23.84
C LYS A 136 8.32 -22.74 -23.38
N ILE A 137 9.27 -22.82 -24.30
CA ILE A 137 10.58 -23.45 -24.19
C ILE A 137 11.58 -22.50 -24.88
N THR A 138 12.70 -22.16 -24.24
CA THR A 138 13.78 -21.45 -24.95
C THR A 138 14.32 -22.31 -26.09
N LYS A 139 15.06 -21.75 -27.08
CA LYS A 139 15.79 -22.54 -28.10
C LYS A 139 16.72 -23.64 -27.52
N THR A 140 16.89 -23.66 -26.20
CA THR A 140 17.73 -24.54 -25.39
C THR A 140 16.95 -25.49 -24.47
N GLY A 141 15.65 -25.72 -24.68
CA GLY A 141 14.89 -26.74 -23.94
C GLY A 141 14.48 -26.37 -22.51
N LYS A 142 14.79 -25.15 -22.02
CA LYS A 142 14.46 -24.71 -20.65
C LYS A 142 13.08 -24.05 -20.60
N PRO A 143 12.30 -24.24 -19.51
CA PRO A 143 11.02 -23.57 -19.33
C PRO A 143 11.23 -22.05 -19.31
N ALA A 144 10.38 -21.33 -20.07
CA ALA A 144 10.50 -19.89 -20.20
C ALA A 144 10.40 -19.19 -18.82
N PRO A 145 11.21 -18.14 -18.56
CA PRO A 145 11.19 -17.43 -17.29
C PRO A 145 9.77 -16.88 -17.00
N PRO A 146 9.36 -16.71 -15.72
CA PRO A 146 7.97 -16.39 -15.33
C PRO A 146 7.35 -15.19 -16.07
N GLY A 147 8.16 -14.20 -16.44
CA GLY A 147 7.74 -13.03 -17.21
C GLY A 147 7.29 -13.33 -18.66
N ALA A 148 7.70 -14.46 -19.24
CA ALA A 148 7.26 -14.92 -20.55
C ALA A 148 5.85 -15.56 -20.51
N CYS A 149 5.43 -16.07 -19.34
CA CYS A 149 4.18 -16.82 -19.15
C CYS A 149 3.06 -16.01 -18.46
N LYS A 150 3.14 -14.67 -18.45
CA LYS A 150 2.19 -13.78 -17.74
C LYS A 150 2.07 -14.02 -16.22
N ARG A 151 2.97 -14.82 -15.61
CA ARG A 151 2.90 -15.18 -14.19
C ARG A 151 3.75 -14.26 -13.32
N LEU A 152 3.23 -13.91 -12.14
CA LEU A 152 4.02 -13.25 -11.11
C LEU A 152 5.10 -14.20 -10.55
N SER A 153 6.36 -13.79 -10.59
CA SER A 153 7.49 -14.57 -10.07
C SER A 153 7.43 -14.73 -8.55
N ALA A 154 8.07 -15.77 -8.00
CA ALA A 154 8.19 -16.00 -6.56
C ALA A 154 8.65 -14.74 -5.79
N CYS A 155 9.69 -14.06 -6.29
CA CYS A 155 10.20 -12.83 -5.69
C CYS A 155 9.21 -11.67 -5.71
N ASN A 156 8.43 -11.51 -6.80
CA ASN A 156 7.40 -10.48 -6.85
C ASN A 156 6.20 -10.84 -5.95
N ARG A 157 5.85 -12.13 -5.86
CA ARG A 157 4.83 -12.63 -4.93
C ARG A 157 5.24 -12.37 -3.47
N LEU A 158 6.48 -12.68 -3.09
CA LEU A 158 7.03 -12.38 -1.77
C LEU A 158 6.96 -10.88 -1.46
N LEU A 159 7.41 -10.04 -2.38
CA LEU A 159 7.37 -8.59 -2.17
C LEU A 159 5.94 -8.08 -1.97
N PHE A 160 5.02 -8.52 -2.83
CA PHE A 160 3.63 -8.11 -2.74
C PHE A 160 2.95 -8.65 -1.47
N ALA A 161 3.20 -9.90 -1.08
CA ALA A 161 2.72 -10.46 0.18
C ALA A 161 3.27 -9.70 1.39
N THR A 162 4.56 -9.32 1.37
CA THR A 162 5.18 -8.50 2.42
C THR A 162 4.52 -7.14 2.54
N LEU A 163 4.20 -6.50 1.41
CA LEU A 163 3.46 -5.23 1.39
C LEU A 163 2.03 -5.42 1.93
N LEU A 164 1.32 -6.43 1.43
CA LEU A 164 -0.06 -6.71 1.80
C LEU A 164 -0.21 -7.04 3.30
N ALA A 165 0.72 -7.79 3.86
CA ALA A 165 0.76 -8.10 5.29
C ALA A 165 1.09 -6.88 6.18
N ARG A 166 1.48 -5.75 5.59
CA ARG A 166 1.74 -4.48 6.29
C ARG A 166 0.76 -3.39 5.87
N ALA A 167 -0.22 -3.72 5.02
CA ALA A 167 -1.25 -2.80 4.59
C ALA A 167 -2.36 -2.68 5.65
N ASP A 168 -3.01 -1.52 5.69
CA ASP A 168 -4.27 -1.33 6.40
C ASP A 168 -5.43 -2.03 5.67
N GLN A 169 -6.65 -1.92 6.20
CA GLN A 169 -7.85 -2.57 5.65
C GLN A 169 -8.18 -2.19 4.20
N CYS A 170 -7.66 -1.07 3.70
CA CYS A 170 -7.90 -0.55 2.36
C CYS A 170 -6.70 -0.73 1.41
N GLY A 171 -5.61 -1.37 1.88
CA GLY A 171 -4.44 -1.64 1.06
C GLY A 171 -3.39 -0.54 1.08
N VAL A 172 -3.41 0.38 2.05
CA VAL A 172 -2.38 1.40 2.20
C VAL A 172 -1.25 0.89 3.08
N VAL A 173 -0.04 0.89 2.54
CA VAL A 173 1.18 0.53 3.25
C VAL A 173 1.91 1.81 3.62
N SER A 174 1.96 2.11 4.92
CA SER A 174 2.72 3.23 5.48
C SER A 174 3.73 2.72 6.53
N GLY A 175 4.73 3.54 6.87
CA GLY A 175 5.77 3.18 7.83
C GLY A 175 6.85 2.21 7.34
N LEU A 176 6.74 1.68 6.12
CA LEU A 176 7.64 0.63 5.61
C LEU A 176 8.74 1.18 4.71
N GLY A 177 9.94 1.33 5.28
CA GLY A 177 11.12 1.85 4.57
C GLY A 177 11.83 0.82 3.68
N GLY A 178 12.61 1.32 2.71
CA GLY A 178 13.47 0.47 1.87
C GLY A 178 14.40 -0.48 2.67
N PRO A 179 15.05 -0.03 3.76
CA PRO A 179 15.85 -0.93 4.59
C PRO A 179 15.06 -2.07 5.22
N GLU A 180 13.85 -1.80 5.72
CA GLU A 180 12.98 -2.82 6.33
C GLU A 180 12.46 -3.80 5.27
N LEU A 181 12.05 -3.30 4.09
CA LEU A 181 11.69 -4.15 2.95
C LEU A 181 12.81 -5.11 2.56
N ARG A 182 14.05 -4.61 2.45
CA ARG A 182 15.22 -5.48 2.19
C ARG A 182 15.44 -6.48 3.31
N LYS A 183 15.28 -6.05 4.58
CA LYS A 183 15.42 -6.94 5.74
C LYS A 183 14.42 -8.09 5.67
N LEU A 184 13.15 -7.81 5.34
CA LEU A 184 12.08 -8.81 5.28
C LEU A 184 12.19 -9.71 4.04
N THR A 185 12.48 -9.14 2.88
CA THR A 185 12.48 -9.89 1.60
C THR A 185 13.81 -10.53 1.25
N GLY A 186 14.92 -10.07 1.84
CA GLY A 186 16.27 -10.51 1.46
C GLY A 186 16.80 -9.88 0.17
N PHE A 187 16.09 -8.90 -0.42
CA PHE A 187 16.57 -8.23 -1.64
C PHE A 187 17.71 -7.26 -1.36
N ASP A 188 18.62 -7.14 -2.32
CA ASP A 188 19.47 -5.96 -2.44
C ASP A 188 18.69 -4.72 -2.93
N SER A 189 19.33 -3.55 -2.91
CA SER A 189 18.71 -2.28 -3.31
C SER A 189 18.23 -2.25 -4.76
N ALA A 190 19.02 -2.78 -5.69
CA ALA A 190 18.73 -2.74 -7.12
C ALA A 190 17.59 -3.71 -7.45
N SER A 191 17.65 -4.92 -6.90
CA SER A 191 16.59 -5.92 -6.98
C SER A 191 15.28 -5.39 -6.42
N LEU A 192 15.27 -4.81 -5.22
CA LEU A 192 14.06 -4.23 -4.64
C LEU A 192 13.44 -3.15 -5.54
N LYS A 193 14.26 -2.21 -6.04
CA LYS A 193 13.80 -1.14 -6.92
C LYS A 193 13.20 -1.67 -8.23
N HIS A 194 13.85 -2.68 -8.82
CA HIS A 194 13.35 -3.33 -10.03
C HIS A 194 12.02 -4.05 -9.79
N ARG A 195 11.90 -4.77 -8.67
CA ARG A 195 10.69 -5.53 -8.31
C ARG A 195 9.52 -4.61 -7.97
N LEU A 196 9.75 -3.54 -7.19
CA LEU A 196 8.74 -2.50 -6.93
C LEU A 196 8.25 -1.87 -8.24
N ARG A 197 9.17 -1.54 -9.15
CA ARG A 197 8.80 -1.03 -10.48
C ARG A 197 7.95 -2.02 -11.24
N ARG A 198 8.33 -3.30 -11.22
CA ARG A 198 7.54 -4.34 -11.89
C ARG A 198 6.13 -4.45 -11.31
N LEU A 199 5.95 -4.33 -9.99
CA LEU A 199 4.61 -4.34 -9.37
C LEU A 199 3.78 -3.13 -9.77
N MET A 200 4.39 -1.94 -9.92
CA MET A 200 3.73 -0.74 -10.45
C MET A 200 3.35 -0.92 -11.93
N ASP A 201 4.27 -1.41 -12.77
CA ASP A 201 4.03 -1.64 -14.20
C ASP A 201 2.91 -2.67 -14.45
N LEU A 202 2.74 -3.61 -13.52
CA LEU A 202 1.69 -4.63 -13.55
C LEU A 202 0.37 -4.15 -12.94
N GLY A 203 0.30 -2.92 -12.41
CA GLY A 203 -0.91 -2.39 -11.78
C GLY A 203 -1.27 -3.01 -10.43
N LEU A 204 -0.37 -3.81 -9.83
CA LEU A 204 -0.54 -4.36 -8.48
C LEU A 204 -0.30 -3.29 -7.40
N ILE A 205 0.48 -2.27 -7.72
CA ILE A 205 0.59 -1.03 -6.93
C ILE A 205 -0.05 0.08 -7.75
N ARG A 206 -1.16 0.65 -7.24
CA ARG A 206 -1.92 1.72 -7.89
C ARG A 206 -1.17 3.03 -7.85
N ARG A 207 -0.64 3.39 -6.67
CA ARG A 207 0.14 4.61 -6.46
C ARG A 207 1.32 4.35 -5.54
N TYR A 208 2.40 5.06 -5.81
CA TYR A 208 3.59 5.13 -4.99
C TYR A 208 3.92 6.58 -4.66
N VAL A 209 4.04 6.90 -3.37
CA VAL A 209 4.52 8.20 -2.90
C VAL A 209 5.88 8.01 -2.23
N PRO A 210 6.96 8.61 -2.79
CA PRO A 210 8.29 8.50 -2.22
C PRO A 210 8.36 9.10 -0.81
N GLY A 211 9.09 8.40 0.07
CA GLY A 211 9.40 8.92 1.41
C GLY A 211 10.35 10.12 1.36
N ILE A 212 10.35 10.92 2.43
CA ILE A 212 11.16 12.13 2.55
C ILE A 212 11.75 12.26 3.95
N SER A 213 12.87 12.97 4.05
CA SER A 213 13.37 13.47 5.32
C SER A 213 13.06 14.95 5.45
N SER A 214 12.46 15.35 6.57
CA SER A 214 12.19 16.75 6.91
C SER A 214 12.15 16.92 8.42
N SER A 215 12.59 18.09 8.88
CA SER A 215 12.63 18.48 10.29
C SER A 215 11.25 18.69 10.92
N ILE A 216 10.20 18.90 10.11
CA ILE A 216 8.84 19.15 10.61
C ILE A 216 8.17 17.89 11.13
N PHE A 217 8.66 16.71 10.75
CA PHE A 217 8.09 15.43 11.15
C PHE A 217 8.79 14.87 12.39
N ALA A 218 8.04 14.29 13.31
CA ALA A 218 8.56 13.72 14.56
C ALA A 218 9.66 12.68 14.31
N LYS A 219 9.43 11.78 13.34
CA LYS A 219 10.39 10.73 12.98
C LYS A 219 11.54 11.20 12.10
N SER A 220 11.60 12.50 11.74
CA SER A 220 12.54 13.15 10.79
C SER A 220 12.61 12.54 9.38
N LYS A 221 12.21 11.27 9.21
CA LYS A 221 12.18 10.49 7.99
C LYS A 221 10.85 9.76 7.90
N ILE A 222 10.06 10.16 6.92
CA ILE A 222 8.82 9.49 6.55
C ILE A 222 9.15 8.44 5.48
N SER A 223 8.71 7.21 5.71
CA SER A 223 8.86 6.11 4.75
C SER A 223 8.03 6.37 3.50
N SER A 224 8.25 5.57 2.45
CA SER A 224 7.37 5.64 1.29
C SER A 224 5.99 5.07 1.61
N THR A 225 4.97 5.56 0.92
CA THR A 225 3.59 5.06 1.00
C THR A 225 3.23 4.33 -0.30
N TYR A 226 2.65 3.14 -0.17
CA TYR A 226 2.20 2.34 -1.31
C TYR A 226 0.69 2.11 -1.21
N PHE A 227 -0.03 2.33 -2.30
CA PHE A 227 -1.46 2.04 -2.41
C PHE A 227 -1.61 0.78 -3.26
N LEU A 228 -2.01 -0.33 -2.64
CA LEU A 228 -2.09 -1.63 -3.30
C LEU A 228 -3.40 -1.77 -4.09
N ASN A 229 -3.33 -2.51 -5.20
CA ASN A 229 -4.51 -2.83 -5.99
C ASN A 229 -5.20 -4.09 -5.47
N LEU A 230 -6.06 -3.93 -4.47
CA LEU A 230 -6.80 -5.05 -3.90
C LEU A 230 -7.91 -5.60 -4.82
N ASN A 231 -8.36 -4.79 -5.79
CA ASN A 231 -9.37 -5.17 -6.80
C ASN A 231 -8.75 -5.65 -8.11
N HIS A 232 -7.45 -5.96 -8.12
CA HIS A 232 -6.80 -6.34 -9.36
C HIS A 232 -7.47 -7.60 -9.94
N PRO A 233 -7.89 -7.61 -11.23
CA PRO A 233 -8.65 -8.71 -11.82
C PRO A 233 -7.98 -10.09 -11.67
N SER A 234 -6.64 -10.12 -11.67
CA SER A 234 -5.84 -11.34 -11.48
C SER A 234 -6.08 -12.07 -10.15
N PHE A 235 -6.66 -11.41 -9.14
CA PHE A 235 -6.99 -12.06 -7.87
C PHE A 235 -8.31 -12.83 -7.93
N GLY A 236 -9.26 -12.40 -8.78
CA GLY A 236 -10.59 -13.00 -8.87
C GLY A 236 -11.43 -12.83 -7.60
N LEU A 237 -11.14 -11.79 -6.81
CA LEU A 237 -11.82 -11.49 -5.54
C LEU A 237 -12.74 -10.28 -5.68
N GLN A 238 -13.68 -10.34 -6.64
CA GLN A 238 -14.64 -9.26 -6.88
C GLN A 238 -15.55 -9.04 -5.66
N GLY A 239 -15.95 -7.79 -5.43
CA GLY A 239 -16.96 -7.41 -4.43
C GLY A 239 -16.46 -7.22 -2.99
N LYS A 240 -15.17 -7.46 -2.68
CA LYS A 240 -14.60 -7.17 -1.34
C LYS A 240 -14.15 -5.73 -1.16
N TYR A 241 -13.66 -5.11 -2.23
CA TYR A 241 -13.31 -3.70 -2.23
C TYR A 241 -13.99 -3.02 -3.41
N ALA A 242 -14.26 -1.73 -3.27
CA ALA A 242 -14.79 -0.89 -4.32
C ALA A 242 -13.87 0.32 -4.46
N VAL A 243 -13.70 0.82 -5.68
CA VAL A 243 -13.06 2.11 -5.92
C VAL A 243 -14.08 3.08 -6.47
N THR A 244 -14.27 4.20 -5.78
CA THR A 244 -15.21 5.25 -6.19
C THR A 244 -14.44 6.47 -6.63
N VAL A 245 -14.72 6.96 -7.83
CA VAL A 245 -14.17 8.20 -8.38
C VAL A 245 -15.29 9.20 -8.54
N HIS A 246 -15.05 10.45 -8.17
CA HIS A 246 -15.97 11.55 -8.44
C HIS A 246 -15.26 12.66 -9.20
N GLN A 247 -15.86 13.08 -10.30
CA GLN A 247 -15.44 14.23 -11.10
C GLN A 247 -16.36 15.43 -10.81
N ALA A 248 -15.78 16.61 -10.63
CA ALA A 248 -16.52 17.82 -10.25
C ALA A 248 -17.23 18.42 -11.47
N TRP A 249 -18.38 19.05 -11.24
CA TRP A 249 -19.15 19.71 -12.31
C TRP A 249 -18.38 20.85 -12.98
N ILE A 250 -17.77 21.71 -12.17
CA ILE A 250 -16.89 22.80 -12.61
C ILE A 250 -15.48 22.46 -12.10
N PRO A 251 -14.65 21.76 -12.89
CA PRO A 251 -13.32 21.34 -12.46
C PRO A 251 -12.44 22.53 -12.06
N GLU A 252 -12.55 23.66 -12.74
CA GLU A 252 -11.69 24.81 -12.55
C GLU A 252 -11.81 25.40 -11.14
N ASP A 253 -13.03 25.43 -10.59
CA ASP A 253 -13.29 25.87 -9.21
C ASP A 253 -12.71 24.91 -8.16
N LYS A 254 -12.42 23.68 -8.58
CA LYS A 254 -11.84 22.62 -7.74
C LYS A 254 -10.38 22.32 -8.09
N ALA A 255 -9.72 23.20 -8.84
CA ALA A 255 -8.32 23.08 -9.24
C ALA A 255 -7.32 23.40 -8.10
N PHE A 256 -7.62 22.95 -6.88
CA PHE A 256 -6.80 23.21 -5.71
C PHE A 256 -6.67 21.98 -4.81
N THR A 257 -5.72 22.07 -3.88
CA THR A 257 -5.65 21.20 -2.71
C THR A 257 -5.34 22.08 -1.51
N HIS A 258 -5.79 21.67 -0.32
CA HIS A 258 -5.48 22.39 0.93
C HIS A 258 -3.98 22.59 1.12
N VAL A 259 -3.17 21.59 0.76
CA VAL A 259 -1.71 21.71 0.85
C VAL A 259 -1.12 22.59 -0.26
N GLY A 260 -1.76 22.66 -1.42
CA GLY A 260 -1.41 23.58 -2.50
C GLY A 260 -1.57 25.05 -2.07
N TRP A 261 -2.70 25.39 -1.44
CA TRP A 261 -2.93 26.71 -0.86
C TRP A 261 -1.98 27.01 0.29
N LEU A 262 -1.82 26.07 1.24
CA LEU A 262 -0.84 26.20 2.32
C LEU A 262 0.58 26.48 1.79
N ARG A 263 0.99 25.82 0.70
CA ARG A 263 2.28 26.08 0.07
C ARG A 263 2.36 27.48 -0.52
N ALA A 264 1.30 27.97 -1.16
CA ALA A 264 1.26 29.33 -1.69
C ALA A 264 1.41 30.36 -0.55
N ASP A 265 0.64 30.21 0.52
CA ASP A 265 0.70 31.08 1.71
C ASP A 265 2.10 31.09 2.33
N VAL A 266 2.75 29.93 2.46
CA VAL A 266 4.12 29.83 2.99
C VAL A 266 5.14 30.53 2.07
N LEU A 267 4.96 30.43 0.74
CA LEU A 267 5.86 31.08 -0.21
C LEU A 267 5.70 32.60 -0.18
N ASP A 268 4.48 33.10 -0.03
CA ASP A 268 4.22 34.52 0.08
C ASP A 268 4.76 35.07 1.40
N TYR A 269 4.53 34.35 2.52
CA TYR A 269 5.16 34.66 3.81
C TYR A 269 6.69 34.74 3.69
N ALA A 270 7.32 33.80 3.00
CA ALA A 270 8.78 33.79 2.79
C ALA A 270 9.29 35.00 1.98
N ARG A 271 8.44 35.61 1.15
CA ARG A 271 8.74 36.82 0.37
C ARG A 271 8.42 38.12 1.12
N GLY A 272 7.86 38.03 2.33
CA GLY A 272 7.35 39.20 3.06
C GLY A 272 6.07 39.79 2.46
N ALA A 273 5.44 39.11 1.51
CA ALA A 273 4.14 39.48 0.97
C ALA A 273 3.08 38.67 1.71
N ARG A 274 2.11 39.31 2.36
CA ARG A 274 0.98 38.58 2.94
C ARG A 274 -0.26 38.88 2.12
N HIS A 275 -0.86 37.83 1.55
CA HIS A 275 -2.16 37.98 0.92
C HIS A 275 -3.20 38.34 2.01
N PRO A 276 -4.05 39.36 1.81
CA PRO A 276 -5.08 39.75 2.78
C PRO A 276 -5.98 38.57 3.18
N ASP A 277 -6.25 37.67 2.22
CA ASP A 277 -7.14 36.51 2.38
C ASP A 277 -6.42 35.24 2.88
N SER A 278 -5.15 35.33 3.32
CA SER A 278 -4.40 34.17 3.82
C SER A 278 -5.02 33.62 5.10
N VAL A 279 -5.70 32.47 4.99
CA VAL A 279 -6.29 31.74 6.12
C VAL A 279 -5.22 31.03 6.97
N THR A 280 -4.03 30.78 6.41
CA THR A 280 -2.93 30.14 7.13
C THR A 280 -2.38 31.04 8.26
N PRO A 281 -2.33 30.55 9.52
CA PRO A 281 -1.72 31.30 10.62
C PRO A 281 -0.21 31.49 10.45
N ILE A 282 0.33 32.57 11.03
CA ILE A 282 1.76 32.92 10.90
C ILE A 282 2.66 31.85 11.52
N SER A 283 2.25 31.22 12.62
CA SER A 283 3.00 30.13 13.26
C SER A 283 3.20 28.95 12.30
N VAL A 284 2.15 28.59 11.55
CA VAL A 284 2.15 27.52 10.54
C VAL A 284 3.05 27.89 9.36
N ALA A 285 2.91 29.11 8.84
CA ALA A 285 3.73 29.59 7.75
C ALA A 285 5.22 29.56 8.12
N ARG A 286 5.56 30.02 9.33
CA ARG A 286 6.91 29.97 9.90
C ARG A 286 7.40 28.53 10.13
N PHE A 287 6.53 27.63 10.58
CA PHE A 287 6.86 26.22 10.79
C PHE A 287 7.26 25.50 9.49
N LEU A 288 6.63 25.87 8.37
CA LEU A 288 6.83 25.26 7.06
C LEU A 288 7.79 26.03 6.14
N VAL A 289 8.26 27.20 6.55
CA VAL A 289 9.17 28.01 5.74
C VAL A 289 10.45 27.23 5.41
N GLY A 290 10.92 27.36 4.17
CA GLY A 290 12.12 26.66 3.67
C GLY A 290 11.92 25.17 3.37
N GLN A 291 10.73 24.60 3.55
CA GLN A 291 10.47 23.20 3.18
C GLN A 291 10.43 22.99 1.66
N ARG A 292 10.92 21.84 1.22
CA ARG A 292 10.98 21.47 -0.20
C ARG A 292 9.58 21.14 -0.75
N PRO A 293 9.30 21.32 -2.05
CA PRO A 293 8.00 20.98 -2.65
C PRO A 293 7.53 19.55 -2.40
N ARG A 294 8.45 18.58 -2.33
CA ARG A 294 8.11 17.17 -2.03
C ARG A 294 7.60 16.94 -0.60
N VAL A 295 7.88 17.85 0.34
CA VAL A 295 7.35 17.77 1.72
C VAL A 295 5.84 17.99 1.70
N TYR A 296 5.37 18.95 0.91
CA TYR A 296 3.95 19.23 0.69
C TYR A 296 3.22 18.04 0.08
N ALA A 297 3.82 17.33 -0.89
CA ALA A 297 3.24 16.09 -1.42
C ALA A 297 3.04 15.02 -0.33
N VAL A 298 4.00 14.88 0.60
CA VAL A 298 3.87 13.94 1.74
C VAL A 298 2.86 14.44 2.77
N LEU A 299 2.81 15.75 3.03
CA LEU A 299 1.80 16.39 3.88
C LEU A 299 0.38 16.07 3.39
N GLN A 300 0.15 16.17 2.08
CA GLN A 300 -1.15 15.86 1.49
C GLN A 300 -1.57 14.42 1.75
N ILE A 301 -0.64 13.47 1.67
CA ILE A 301 -0.91 12.05 1.99
C ILE A 301 -1.20 11.85 3.47
N ILE A 302 -0.48 12.57 4.35
CA ILE A 302 -0.72 12.53 5.79
C ILE A 302 -2.13 13.06 6.11
N LEU A 303 -2.53 14.19 5.53
CA LEU A 303 -3.88 14.73 5.66
C LEU A 303 -4.94 13.80 5.07
N TYR A 304 -4.69 13.16 3.92
CA TYR A 304 -5.59 12.15 3.37
C TYR A 304 -5.77 10.95 4.29
N ARG A 305 -4.72 10.50 4.98
CA ARG A 305 -4.83 9.44 5.99
C ARG A 305 -5.72 9.87 7.16
N TYR A 306 -5.60 11.13 7.60
CA TYR A 306 -6.45 11.66 8.66
C TYR A 306 -7.91 11.82 8.21
N ALA A 307 -8.13 12.32 7.00
CA ALA A 307 -9.47 12.41 6.42
C ALA A 307 -10.08 11.01 6.22
N SER A 308 -9.29 10.02 5.81
CA SER A 308 -9.71 8.62 5.72
C SER A 308 -10.16 8.06 7.07
N PHE A 309 -9.46 8.42 8.15
CA PHE A 309 -9.85 8.07 9.51
C PHE A 309 -11.22 8.67 9.86
N LEU A 310 -11.42 9.98 9.63
CA LEU A 310 -12.71 10.63 9.88
C LEU A 310 -13.83 10.04 9.04
N LEU A 311 -13.61 9.82 7.75
CA LEU A 311 -14.60 9.23 6.85
C LEU A 311 -15.02 7.84 7.34
N SER A 312 -14.06 7.00 7.75
CA SER A 312 -14.32 5.63 8.20
C SER A 312 -15.08 5.53 9.54
N HIS A 313 -14.87 6.49 10.45
CA HIS A 313 -15.43 6.42 11.81
C HIS A 313 -16.61 7.37 12.04
N HIS A 314 -16.69 8.45 11.26
CA HIS A 314 -17.61 9.56 11.49
C HIS A 314 -18.37 10.02 10.23
N TRP A 315 -18.54 9.14 9.24
CA TRP A 315 -19.27 9.44 7.99
C TRP A 315 -20.59 10.21 8.18
N ARG A 316 -21.41 9.82 9.17
CA ARG A 316 -22.69 10.46 9.46
C ARG A 316 -22.54 11.84 10.11
N ALA A 317 -21.50 12.05 10.92
CA ALA A 317 -21.26 13.31 11.61
C ALA A 317 -20.56 14.35 10.70
N LEU A 318 -19.98 13.94 9.57
CA LEU A 318 -19.32 14.81 8.59
C LEU A 318 -20.28 15.57 7.65
N LEU A 319 -21.52 15.82 8.06
CA LEU A 319 -22.45 16.62 7.25
C LEU A 319 -21.88 18.02 6.99
N PRO A 320 -22.22 18.67 5.86
CA PRO A 320 -21.70 20.01 5.55
C PRO A 320 -21.91 20.99 6.71
N GLY A 321 -20.83 21.62 7.18
CA GLY A 321 -20.85 22.59 8.28
C GLY A 321 -20.85 21.99 9.70
N ALA A 322 -20.90 20.67 9.86
CA ALA A 322 -20.86 20.03 11.17
C ALA A 322 -19.41 19.78 11.61
N TYR A 323 -18.95 20.48 12.64
CA TYR A 323 -17.64 20.24 13.24
C TYR A 323 -17.74 19.27 14.41
N MET A 324 -16.77 18.38 14.56
CA MET A 324 -16.70 17.47 15.70
C MET A 324 -15.29 17.45 16.29
N LEU A 325 -15.21 17.28 17.60
CA LEU A 325 -13.95 17.02 18.29
C LEU A 325 -13.71 15.52 18.36
N ASP A 326 -12.50 15.13 17.98
CA ASP A 326 -12.02 13.76 18.02
C ASP A 326 -10.58 13.76 18.55
N ASP A 327 -10.45 13.33 19.80
CA ASP A 327 -9.17 13.31 20.52
C ASP A 327 -8.15 12.39 19.84
N ARG A 328 -8.62 11.31 19.22
CA ARG A 328 -7.74 10.34 18.56
C ARG A 328 -7.10 10.93 17.32
N LEU A 329 -7.85 11.67 16.52
CA LEU A 329 -7.33 12.43 15.39
C LEU A 329 -6.33 13.48 15.87
N TYR A 330 -6.67 14.22 16.93
CA TYR A 330 -5.79 15.25 17.48
C TYR A 330 -4.43 14.66 17.92
N GLU A 331 -4.44 13.51 18.60
CA GLU A 331 -3.23 12.78 18.99
C GLU A 331 -2.49 12.20 17.78
N MET A 332 -3.19 11.70 16.75
CA MET A 332 -2.55 11.26 15.50
C MET A 332 -1.77 12.39 14.84
N ILE A 333 -2.33 13.60 14.77
CA ILE A 333 -1.65 14.77 14.20
C ILE A 333 -0.42 15.13 15.03
N LYS A 334 -0.56 15.24 16.37
CA LYS A 334 0.57 15.53 17.27
C LYS A 334 1.72 14.54 17.12
N LEU A 335 1.43 13.25 16.97
CA LEU A 335 2.45 12.19 16.90
C LEU A 335 3.28 12.24 15.62
N ASP A 336 2.75 12.79 14.53
CA ASP A 336 3.45 12.83 13.24
C ASP A 336 4.32 14.08 13.07
N PHE A 337 3.99 15.18 13.74
CA PHE A 337 4.73 16.44 13.66
C PHE A 337 5.69 16.63 14.83
N ARG A 338 6.80 17.30 14.57
CA ARG A 338 7.79 17.64 15.59
C ARG A 338 7.43 18.98 16.22
N LYS A 339 7.22 18.99 17.54
CA LYS A 339 7.08 20.22 18.31
C LYS A 339 8.34 21.11 18.16
N PRO A 340 8.22 22.40 17.79
CA PRO A 340 9.33 23.34 17.82
C PRO A 340 9.97 23.38 19.22
N VAL A 341 11.30 23.37 19.30
CA VAL A 341 12.03 23.37 20.57
C VAL A 341 12.87 24.64 20.66
N LEU A 342 12.80 25.32 21.81
CA LEU A 342 13.65 26.46 22.16
C LEU A 342 15.12 26.03 22.19
N LYS A 343 15.99 26.82 21.56
CA LYS A 343 17.45 26.59 21.56
C LYS A 343 18.20 27.47 22.55
N LEU A 344 17.52 28.37 23.28
CA LEU A 344 18.12 29.37 24.16
C LEU A 344 17.93 29.00 25.64
N ILE A 345 18.95 29.27 26.45
CA ILE A 345 18.94 29.21 27.91
C ILE A 345 19.11 30.66 28.40
N GLY A 346 18.13 31.21 29.13
CA GLY A 346 18.16 32.59 29.63
C GLY A 346 16.90 32.98 30.41
N GLU A 347 16.89 34.17 31.02
CA GLU A 347 15.84 34.66 31.94
C GLU A 347 14.45 34.79 31.29
N ASN A 348 14.36 34.90 29.97
CA ASN A 348 13.10 34.95 29.21
C ASN A 348 12.57 33.58 28.75
N ALA A 349 13.24 32.48 29.11
CA ALA A 349 12.92 31.15 28.60
C ALA A 349 11.48 30.70 28.89
N THR A 350 10.91 31.08 30.04
CA THR A 350 9.55 30.68 30.42
C THR A 350 8.48 31.34 29.54
N ALA A 351 8.61 32.63 29.25
CA ALA A 351 7.66 33.37 28.40
C ALA A 351 7.77 32.93 26.92
N GLU A 352 8.99 32.70 26.44
CA GLU A 352 9.21 32.18 25.09
C GLU A 352 8.70 30.75 24.94
N GLN A 353 8.81 29.92 25.98
CA GLN A 353 8.29 28.55 25.96
C GLN A 353 6.76 28.55 25.93
N ALA A 354 6.10 29.41 26.72
CA ALA A 354 4.65 29.57 26.67
C ALA A 354 4.18 30.02 25.27
N LYS A 355 4.93 30.92 24.62
CA LYS A 355 4.65 31.32 23.23
C LYS A 355 4.82 30.16 22.25
N LEU A 356 5.88 29.38 22.37
CA LEU A 356 6.07 28.18 21.52
C LEU A 356 4.98 27.13 21.73
N ASP A 357 4.49 26.99 22.95
CA ASP A 357 3.40 26.07 23.28
C ASP A 357 2.09 26.53 22.64
N ALA A 358 1.79 27.83 22.69
CA ALA A 358 0.65 28.41 21.99
C ALA A 358 0.77 28.28 20.46
N GLU A 359 1.94 28.57 19.88
CA GLU A 359 2.22 28.37 18.45
C GLU A 359 2.07 26.89 18.06
N TRP A 360 2.49 25.96 18.93
CA TRP A 360 2.33 24.53 18.69
C TRP A 360 0.86 24.11 18.66
N VAL A 361 0.04 24.61 19.59
CA VAL A 361 -1.41 24.36 19.59
C VAL A 361 -2.04 24.88 18.29
N GLU A 362 -1.72 26.11 17.88
CA GLU A 362 -2.22 26.72 16.63
C GLU A 362 -1.82 25.89 15.39
N ILE A 363 -0.59 25.35 15.37
CA ILE A 363 -0.14 24.47 14.29
C ILE A 363 -0.97 23.19 14.20
N ILE A 364 -1.21 22.54 15.33
CA ILE A 364 -1.99 21.30 15.38
C ILE A 364 -3.45 21.56 15.01
N GLU A 365 -4.05 22.63 15.54
CA GLU A 365 -5.42 23.04 15.23
C GLU A 365 -5.61 23.38 13.75
N HIS A 366 -4.61 24.01 13.12
CA HIS A 366 -4.67 24.28 11.69
C HIS A 366 -4.69 22.98 10.87
N PHE A 367 -3.80 22.02 11.14
CA PHE A 367 -3.83 20.73 10.44
C PHE A 367 -5.09 19.90 10.75
N TYR A 368 -5.64 20.06 11.95
CA TYR A 368 -6.91 19.46 12.34
C TYR A 368 -8.08 20.03 11.52
N THR A 369 -8.09 21.35 11.32
CA THR A 369 -9.07 22.07 10.49
C THR A 369 -8.98 21.65 9.03
N LEU A 370 -7.78 21.67 8.43
CA LEU A 370 -7.56 21.21 7.05
C LEU A 370 -8.03 19.76 6.86
N THR A 371 -7.83 18.91 7.86
CA THR A 371 -8.31 17.52 7.82
C THR A 371 -9.83 17.45 7.73
N HIS A 372 -10.54 18.25 8.52
CA HIS A 372 -12.00 18.33 8.49
C HIS A 372 -12.50 18.86 7.15
N GLU A 373 -11.90 19.93 6.63
CA GLU A 373 -12.26 20.48 5.32
C GLU A 373 -12.13 19.44 4.20
N ILE A 374 -11.04 18.65 4.21
CA ILE A 374 -10.86 17.53 3.27
C ILE A 374 -11.95 16.48 3.46
N ALA A 375 -12.22 16.06 4.70
CA ALA A 375 -13.22 15.04 4.99
C ALA A 375 -14.63 15.50 4.57
N HIS A 376 -14.98 16.77 4.80
CA HIS A 376 -16.23 17.37 4.38
C HIS A 376 -16.35 17.48 2.86
N GLU A 377 -15.29 17.87 2.14
CA GLU A 377 -15.30 17.88 0.67
C GLU A 377 -15.60 16.47 0.12
N PHE A 378 -14.92 15.45 0.64
CA PHE A 378 -15.16 14.06 0.23
C PHE A 378 -16.56 13.58 0.60
N ARG A 379 -17.02 13.86 1.83
CA ARG A 379 -18.35 13.46 2.31
C ARG A 379 -19.47 14.15 1.55
N SER A 380 -19.30 15.44 1.23
CA SER A 380 -20.26 16.25 0.46
C SER A 380 -20.45 15.67 -0.93
N ARG A 381 -19.34 15.30 -1.59
CA ARG A 381 -19.34 14.80 -2.96
C ARG A 381 -19.81 13.36 -3.08
N PHE A 382 -19.18 12.44 -2.35
CA PHE A 382 -19.61 11.03 -2.38
C PHE A 382 -20.97 10.81 -1.72
N GLY A 383 -21.36 11.69 -0.80
CA GLY A 383 -22.67 11.68 -0.14
C GLY A 383 -23.87 11.88 -1.05
N GLN A 384 -23.66 12.48 -2.22
CA GLN A 384 -24.71 12.68 -3.23
C GLN A 384 -25.14 11.34 -3.87
N ALA A 385 -24.25 10.34 -3.88
CA ALA A 385 -24.54 9.01 -4.37
C ALA A 385 -25.22 8.14 -3.28
N THR A 386 -26.50 8.40 -3.01
CA THR A 386 -27.29 7.70 -1.99
C THR A 386 -27.44 6.19 -2.24
N PHE A 387 -27.22 5.74 -3.47
CA PHE A 387 -27.22 4.33 -3.85
C PHE A 387 -25.96 3.57 -3.39
N LEU A 388 -24.93 4.28 -2.90
CA LEU A 388 -23.73 3.67 -2.33
C LEU A 388 -23.79 3.65 -0.81
N GLN A 389 -23.47 2.50 -0.22
CA GLN A 389 -23.39 2.35 1.23
C GLN A 389 -21.98 2.67 1.72
N PHE A 390 -21.80 3.89 2.22
CA PHE A 390 -20.57 4.34 2.88
C PHE A 390 -20.60 4.12 4.39
N GLU A 391 -21.79 3.88 4.95
CA GLU A 391 -21.93 3.73 6.38
C GLU A 391 -21.24 2.46 6.87
N SER A 392 -20.41 2.59 7.90
CA SER A 392 -19.58 1.51 8.47
C SER A 392 -18.52 0.94 7.50
N ALA A 393 -18.35 1.53 6.32
CA ALA A 393 -17.30 1.13 5.39
C ALA A 393 -15.94 1.66 5.88
N GLN A 394 -14.91 0.81 5.83
CA GLN A 394 -13.54 1.28 5.97
C GLN A 394 -13.13 1.95 4.66
N MET A 395 -12.66 3.19 4.77
CA MET A 395 -12.42 4.08 3.64
C MET A 395 -10.98 4.56 3.62
N SER A 396 -10.43 4.72 2.42
CA SER A 396 -9.13 5.34 2.23
C SER A 396 -9.10 6.22 1.00
N VAL A 397 -8.76 7.50 1.21
CA VAL A 397 -8.59 8.48 0.16
C VAL A 397 -7.40 8.08 -0.73
N LEU A 398 -7.64 8.03 -2.03
CA LEU A 398 -6.61 7.76 -3.02
C LEU A 398 -6.03 9.07 -3.56
N PRO A 399 -4.70 9.20 -3.61
CA PRO A 399 -4.07 10.32 -4.28
C PRO A 399 -4.22 10.22 -5.80
N VAL A 400 -4.86 11.24 -6.37
CA VAL A 400 -4.96 11.48 -7.81
C VAL A 400 -3.67 12.13 -8.36
N ALA A 401 -3.64 12.43 -9.66
CA ALA A 401 -2.54 13.20 -10.25
C ALA A 401 -2.47 14.63 -9.67
N ASP A 402 -1.24 15.11 -9.47
CA ASP A 402 -0.97 16.31 -8.67
C ASP A 402 -1.54 17.60 -9.31
N ASP A 403 -1.78 17.59 -10.63
CA ASP A 403 -2.33 18.69 -11.42
C ASP A 403 -3.87 18.76 -11.42
N LEU A 404 -4.55 17.73 -10.90
CA LEU A 404 -6.02 17.71 -10.85
C LEU A 404 -6.57 18.39 -9.60
N GLY A 405 -5.85 18.39 -8.49
CA GLY A 405 -6.39 18.83 -7.21
C GLY A 405 -7.69 18.09 -6.86
N TYR A 406 -8.76 18.83 -6.57
CA TYR A 406 -10.10 18.28 -6.37
C TYR A 406 -11.00 18.30 -7.60
N LYS A 407 -10.47 18.55 -8.81
CA LYS A 407 -11.22 18.27 -10.06
C LYS A 407 -11.76 16.85 -10.05
N VAL A 408 -10.92 15.94 -9.57
CA VAL A 408 -11.26 14.54 -9.37
C VAL A 408 -10.82 14.11 -7.99
N ILE A 409 -11.68 13.41 -7.27
CA ILE A 409 -11.35 12.74 -6.03
C ILE A 409 -11.63 11.25 -6.15
N ALA A 410 -10.82 10.43 -5.47
CA ALA A 410 -10.94 8.98 -5.53
C ALA A 410 -10.80 8.37 -4.13
N MET A 411 -11.48 7.27 -3.89
CA MET A 411 -11.47 6.56 -2.60
C MET A 411 -11.58 5.06 -2.81
N VAL A 412 -10.88 4.29 -1.97
CA VAL A 412 -11.11 2.84 -1.80
C VAL A 412 -12.06 2.64 -0.64
N LEU A 413 -13.03 1.76 -0.85
CA LEU A 413 -13.90 1.26 0.20
C LEU A 413 -13.68 -0.23 0.36
N ARG A 414 -13.65 -0.69 1.60
CA ARG A 414 -13.84 -2.11 1.90
C ARG A 414 -15.34 -2.34 2.06
N SER A 415 -15.94 -3.04 1.10
CA SER A 415 -17.35 -3.40 1.17
C SER A 415 -17.56 -4.53 2.18
N THR A 416 -18.63 -4.42 2.96
CA THR A 416 -19.15 -5.50 3.81
C THR A 416 -20.26 -6.28 3.12
N SER A 417 -20.82 -5.76 2.02
CA SER A 417 -21.93 -6.37 1.28
C SER A 417 -21.44 -7.20 0.09
N SER A 418 -21.93 -8.44 0.02
CA SER A 418 -21.74 -9.33 -1.12
C SER A 418 -22.47 -8.78 -2.35
N GLY A 419 -21.76 -8.57 -3.46
CA GLY A 419 -22.34 -8.08 -4.72
C GLY A 419 -22.13 -6.59 -5.01
N ALA A 420 -21.39 -5.87 -4.16
CA ALA A 420 -20.99 -4.51 -4.44
C ALA A 420 -20.08 -4.42 -5.68
N GLU A 421 -20.27 -3.36 -6.47
CA GLU A 421 -19.47 -3.11 -7.66
C GLU A 421 -18.02 -2.82 -7.30
N GLY A 422 -17.10 -3.38 -8.08
CA GLY A 422 -15.66 -3.19 -7.84
C GLY A 422 -15.17 -1.77 -8.17
N PHE A 423 -15.90 -1.04 -9.02
CA PHE A 423 -15.57 0.31 -9.44
C PHE A 423 -16.83 1.11 -9.76
N VAL A 424 -16.84 2.38 -9.34
CA VAL A 424 -17.94 3.33 -9.61
C VAL A 424 -17.33 4.68 -9.99
N TRP A 425 -17.74 5.23 -11.12
CA TRP A 425 -17.38 6.58 -11.54
C TRP A 425 -18.61 7.47 -11.54
N LEU A 426 -18.53 8.51 -10.71
CA LEU A 426 -19.52 9.54 -10.49
C LEU A 426 -19.14 10.81 -11.27
N ASP A 427 -20.06 11.32 -12.06
CA ASP A 427 -19.93 12.56 -12.81
C ASP A 427 -21.01 13.53 -12.38
N GLU A 428 -20.59 14.70 -11.88
CA GLU A 428 -21.50 15.73 -11.41
C GLU A 428 -21.94 16.61 -12.57
N SER A 429 -23.21 16.53 -12.92
CA SER A 429 -23.79 17.22 -14.08
C SER A 429 -24.25 18.65 -13.78
N SER A 430 -24.62 18.87 -12.52
CA SER A 430 -24.92 20.17 -11.91
C SER A 430 -24.68 20.03 -10.41
N GLN A 431 -24.59 21.15 -9.68
CA GLN A 431 -24.30 21.15 -8.26
C GLN A 431 -25.21 20.20 -7.48
N GLY A 432 -24.63 19.17 -6.86
CA GLY A 432 -25.38 18.19 -6.07
C GLY A 432 -26.03 17.05 -6.88
N VAL A 433 -25.98 17.09 -8.22
CA VAL A 433 -26.61 16.10 -9.11
C VAL A 433 -25.54 15.23 -9.75
N VAL A 434 -25.34 14.06 -9.12
CA VAL A 434 -24.38 13.07 -9.57
C VAL A 434 -25.06 12.02 -10.43
N THR A 435 -24.49 11.78 -11.59
CA THR A 435 -24.83 10.67 -12.46
C THR A 435 -23.74 9.61 -12.39
N ARG A 436 -24.15 8.36 -12.54
CA ARG A 436 -23.22 7.24 -12.60
C ARG A 436 -22.85 6.97 -14.05
N ARG A 437 -21.55 6.85 -14.32
CA ARG A 437 -21.00 6.42 -15.60
C ARG A 437 -21.20 4.92 -15.83
N ALA A 438 -21.16 4.49 -17.10
CA ALA A 438 -21.44 3.11 -17.48
C ALA A 438 -20.33 2.14 -17.07
N GLU A 439 -19.10 2.63 -16.93
CA GLU A 439 -17.93 1.84 -16.56
C GLU A 439 -18.09 1.25 -15.16
N THR A 440 -17.95 -0.07 -15.06
CA THR A 440 -18.11 -0.85 -13.84
C THR A 440 -16.80 -1.52 -13.41
N LEU A 441 -15.79 -1.49 -14.29
CA LEU A 441 -14.46 -2.00 -14.04
C LEU A 441 -13.40 -0.92 -14.30
N GLU A 442 -12.38 -0.88 -13.46
CA GLU A 442 -11.24 0.03 -13.65
C GLU A 442 -10.51 -0.18 -15.00
N SER A 443 -10.63 -1.36 -15.61
CA SER A 443 -10.04 -1.66 -16.91
C SER A 443 -10.78 -1.04 -18.08
N GLU A 444 -12.05 -0.65 -17.90
CA GLU A 444 -12.88 0.00 -18.92
C GLU A 444 -12.57 1.50 -19.04
N VAL A 445 -12.07 2.10 -17.96
CA VAL A 445 -11.64 3.49 -17.92
C VAL A 445 -10.43 3.69 -18.85
N ASP A 446 -10.44 4.78 -19.63
CA ASP A 446 -9.31 5.15 -20.48
C ASP A 446 -7.99 5.18 -19.71
N LEU A 447 -6.91 4.77 -20.37
CA LEU A 447 -5.61 4.60 -19.72
C LEU A 447 -5.08 5.90 -19.11
N ARG A 448 -5.32 7.06 -19.74
CA ARG A 448 -4.92 8.36 -19.18
C ARG A 448 -5.68 8.64 -17.91
N ASN A 449 -7.00 8.49 -17.94
CA ASN A 449 -7.87 8.66 -16.77
C ASN A 449 -7.49 7.70 -15.63
N ARG A 450 -7.04 6.48 -15.93
CA ARG A 450 -6.55 5.55 -14.91
C ARG A 450 -5.29 6.07 -14.21
N TYR A 451 -4.38 6.73 -14.91
CA TYR A 451 -3.21 7.38 -14.28
C TYR A 451 -3.63 8.60 -13.47
N ASP A 452 -4.52 9.39 -14.04
CA ASP A 452 -5.00 10.67 -13.52
C ASP A 452 -5.81 10.47 -12.23
N PHE A 453 -6.68 9.46 -12.18
CA PHE A 453 -7.52 9.14 -11.02
C PHE A 453 -6.79 8.31 -9.95
N GLY A 454 -5.48 8.04 -10.13
CA GLY A 454 -4.70 7.25 -9.18
C GLY A 454 -5.02 5.75 -9.17
N LEU A 455 -5.71 5.23 -10.20
CA LEU A 455 -6.02 3.81 -10.37
C LEU A 455 -4.78 3.01 -10.81
N LEU A 456 -3.85 3.67 -11.49
CA LEU A 456 -2.62 3.09 -12.01
C LEU A 456 -1.43 4.05 -11.86
N THR A 457 -0.23 3.51 -11.65
CA THR A 457 0.99 4.34 -11.58
C THR A 457 1.51 4.61 -12.98
N ARG A 458 1.73 5.88 -13.32
CA ARG A 458 2.30 6.27 -14.62
C ARG A 458 3.72 5.72 -14.77
N PRO A 459 4.05 5.02 -15.87
CA PRO A 459 5.41 4.60 -16.13
C PRO A 459 6.31 5.83 -16.28
N LYS A 460 7.52 5.80 -15.72
CA LYS A 460 8.52 6.87 -15.92
C LYS A 460 8.93 7.10 -17.38
N ARG A 461 8.51 6.22 -18.31
CA ARG A 461 8.82 6.25 -19.74
C ARG A 461 7.55 6.38 -20.59
N CYS A 462 6.63 7.25 -20.20
CA CYS A 462 5.63 7.72 -21.15
C CYS A 462 6.07 9.12 -21.58
N PRO A 463 6.67 9.30 -22.78
CA PRO A 463 6.84 10.64 -23.30
C PRO A 463 5.45 11.26 -23.37
N SER A 464 5.27 12.41 -22.73
CA SER A 464 4.19 13.33 -23.06
C SER A 464 4.27 13.54 -24.57
N LYS A 465 3.36 12.93 -25.32
CA LYS A 465 3.10 13.43 -26.66
C LYS A 465 2.48 14.81 -26.46
N VAL A 466 3.16 15.76 -27.10
CA VAL A 466 2.91 17.20 -27.19
C VAL A 466 1.44 17.51 -27.37
#